data_AF-A0A0E3QSF1-F1
#
_entry.id   AF-A0A0E3QSF1-F1
#
_cell.length_a   1.000
_cell.length_b   1.000
_cell.length_c   1.000
_cell.angle_alpha   90.00
_cell.angle_beta   90.00
_cell.angle_gamma   90.00
#
_symmetry.space_group_name_H-M   'P 1'
#
loop_
_entity.id
_entity.type
_entity.pdbx_description
1 polymer ?
#
loop_
_entity_poly.entity_id
_entity_poly.type
_entity_poly.pdbx_seq_one_letter_code
_entity_poly.pdbx_strand_id
1 'polypeptide(L)'
;MTDGGGSNSSRHYIFKEDLQKLVNEIGIEIRMAHYPPYTSKYNPIEHKLFCHVTAACKGAVFSSLDVVKSLIDKTSTSTGLKVVSTIKDKVYATARKVSENFKENMKLYLMIIWENGIIEQFQK
;
A
#
# COMPACT_ATOMS: atom_id res chain seq x y z
N MET A 1 -6.54 -1.51 0.95
CA MET A 1 -6.98 -0.49 0.00
C MET A 1 -5.74 0.16 -0.59
N THR A 2 -5.65 0.24 -1.92
CA THR A 2 -4.44 0.74 -2.62
C THR A 2 -4.80 1.81 -3.64
N ASP A 3 -3.81 2.60 -4.00
CA ASP A 3 -3.83 3.36 -5.24
C ASP A 3 -3.90 2.41 -6.45
N GLY A 4 -4.59 2.84 -7.51
CA GLY A 4 -4.64 2.13 -8.79
C GLY A 4 -3.49 2.49 -9.75
N GLY A 5 -2.47 3.20 -9.25
CA GLY A 5 -1.40 3.80 -10.03
C GLY A 5 -0.22 2.86 -10.30
N GLY A 6 0.43 3.04 -11.45
CA GLY A 6 1.67 2.33 -11.80
C GLY A 6 1.58 0.81 -11.62
N SER A 7 2.57 0.22 -10.94
CA SER A 7 2.63 -1.22 -10.66
C SER A 7 1.48 -1.74 -9.78
N ASN A 8 0.79 -0.87 -9.05
CA ASN A 8 -0.32 -1.21 -8.14
C ASN A 8 -1.68 -1.21 -8.85
N SER A 9 -1.72 -0.99 -10.18
CA SER A 9 -2.97 -1.03 -10.93
C SER A 9 -3.68 -2.38 -10.81
N SER A 10 -5.00 -2.36 -10.62
CA SER A 10 -5.87 -3.55 -10.61
C SER A 10 -5.76 -4.40 -11.89
N ARG A 11 -5.27 -3.81 -12.98
CA ARG A 11 -5.03 -4.44 -14.29
C ARG A 11 -3.68 -5.20 -14.36
N HIS A 12 -2.72 -4.90 -13.49
CA HIS A 12 -1.42 -5.58 -13.48
C HIS A 12 -1.42 -6.78 -12.53
N TYR A 13 -0.89 -7.91 -13.00
CA TYR A 13 -0.87 -9.16 -12.24
C TYR A 13 0.35 -9.31 -11.33
N ILE A 14 1.43 -8.55 -11.53
CA ILE A 14 2.65 -8.61 -10.70
C ILE A 14 2.36 -8.29 -9.23
N PHE A 15 1.51 -7.29 -8.96
CA PHE A 15 1.10 -6.94 -7.61
C PHE A 15 0.25 -8.05 -6.96
N LYS A 16 -0.64 -8.69 -7.74
CA LYS A 16 -1.44 -9.84 -7.29
C LYS A 16 -0.57 -11.06 -6.98
N GLU A 17 0.49 -11.28 -7.78
CA GLU A 17 1.46 -12.35 -7.55
C GLU A 17 2.27 -12.14 -6.28
N ASP A 18 2.82 -10.93 -6.08
CA ASP A 18 3.55 -10.61 -4.84
C ASP A 18 2.64 -10.67 -3.60
N LEU A 19 1.37 -10.23 -3.72
CA LEU A 19 0.39 -10.33 -2.64
C LEU A 19 0.00 -11.79 -2.34
N GLN A 20 -0.16 -12.64 -3.36
CA GLN A 20 -0.43 -14.07 -3.16
C GLN A 20 0.76 -14.76 -2.48
N LYS A 21 2.00 -14.42 -2.85
CA LYS A 21 3.21 -14.93 -2.19
C LYS A 21 3.22 -14.53 -0.72
N LEU A 22 2.92 -13.26 -0.40
CA LEU A 22 2.79 -12.79 0.98
C LEU A 22 1.70 -13.55 1.76
N VAL A 23 0.49 -13.71 1.20
CA VAL A 23 -0.61 -14.47 1.81
C VAL A 23 -0.19 -15.91 2.13
N ASN A 24 0.52 -16.56 1.20
CA ASN A 24 1.02 -17.93 1.39
C ASN A 24 2.13 -18.00 2.45
N GLU A 25 2.99 -16.97 2.54
CA GLU A 25 4.09 -16.87 3.50
C GLU A 25 3.59 -16.65 4.94
N ILE A 26 2.62 -15.75 5.14
CA ILE A 26 2.09 -15.41 6.47
C ILE A 26 0.92 -16.30 6.91
N GLY A 27 0.28 -17.03 5.99
CA GLY A 27 -0.85 -17.91 6.27
C GLY A 27 -2.17 -17.19 6.61
N ILE A 28 -2.30 -15.88 6.28
CA ILE A 28 -3.44 -15.04 6.63
C ILE A 28 -4.15 -14.58 5.35
N GLU A 29 -5.47 -14.74 5.31
CA GLU A 29 -6.32 -14.24 4.22
C GLU A 29 -6.29 -12.69 4.18
N ILE A 30 -5.77 -12.11 3.09
CA ILE A 30 -5.79 -10.65 2.86
C ILE A 30 -6.89 -10.30 1.85
N ARG A 31 -7.87 -9.51 2.30
CA ARG A 31 -8.90 -8.90 1.44
C ARG A 31 -8.48 -7.48 1.05
N MET A 32 -8.62 -7.13 -0.22
CA MET A 32 -8.16 -5.84 -0.73
C MET A 32 -9.06 -5.24 -1.82
N ALA A 33 -9.71 -4.12 -1.49
CA ALA A 33 -10.34 -3.24 -2.48
C ALA A 33 -9.30 -2.31 -3.14
N HIS A 34 -9.51 -2.01 -4.43
CA HIS A 34 -8.82 -0.92 -5.13
C HIS A 34 -9.67 0.37 -5.08
N TYR A 35 -9.01 1.50 -5.31
CA TYR A 35 -9.65 2.81 -5.48
C TYR A 35 -9.60 3.29 -6.95
N PRO A 36 -10.57 4.11 -7.41
CA PRO A 36 -10.43 5.13 -8.44
C PRO A 36 -9.04 5.57 -8.92
N PRO A 37 -8.62 5.58 -10.21
CA PRO A 37 -7.69 6.61 -10.64
C PRO A 37 -8.18 7.96 -10.12
N TYR A 38 -7.25 8.79 -9.65
CA TYR A 38 -7.57 10.14 -9.18
C TYR A 38 -8.47 10.22 -7.92
N THR A 39 -8.72 9.12 -7.20
CA THR A 39 -9.46 9.13 -5.91
C THR A 39 -8.58 9.12 -4.66
N SER A 40 -7.28 9.42 -4.77
CA SER A 40 -6.34 9.52 -3.64
C SER A 40 -6.86 10.47 -2.53
N LYS A 41 -7.60 11.52 -2.91
CA LYS A 41 -8.35 12.41 -2.00
C LYS A 41 -9.31 11.70 -1.03
N TYR A 42 -9.74 10.48 -1.32
CA TYR A 42 -10.63 9.68 -0.45
C TYR A 42 -9.87 8.66 0.40
N ASN A 43 -8.55 8.54 0.23
CA ASN A 43 -7.68 7.70 1.03
C ASN A 43 -7.48 8.33 2.43
N PRO A 44 -7.95 7.70 3.53
CA PRO A 44 -7.92 8.33 4.84
C PRO A 44 -6.51 8.65 5.35
N ILE A 45 -5.50 7.88 4.93
CA ILE A 45 -4.11 8.09 5.38
C ILE A 45 -3.52 9.40 4.82
N GLU A 46 -3.89 9.80 3.60
CA GLU A 46 -3.36 11.01 2.97
C GLU A 46 -3.78 12.26 3.74
N HIS A 47 -5.03 12.29 4.20
CA HIS A 47 -5.59 13.40 4.96
C HIS A 47 -5.31 13.35 6.47
N LYS A 48 -5.11 12.15 7.05
CA LYS A 48 -4.94 11.97 8.51
C LYS A 48 -3.50 11.75 8.97
N LEU A 49 -2.55 11.41 8.08
CA LEU A 49 -1.16 11.14 8.45
C LEU A 49 -0.19 12.19 7.89
N PHE A 50 -0.18 12.40 6.57
CA PHE A 50 0.89 13.16 5.91
C PHE A 50 0.89 14.66 6.26
N CYS A 51 -0.25 15.23 6.66
CA CYS A 51 -0.33 16.59 7.19
C CYS A 51 0.51 16.75 8.47
N HIS A 52 0.44 15.78 9.40
CA HIS A 52 1.19 15.78 10.65
C HIS A 52 2.67 15.45 10.42
N VAL A 53 2.98 14.50 9.53
CA VAL A 53 4.37 14.18 9.16
C VAL A 53 5.06 15.39 8.52
N THR A 54 4.38 16.08 7.60
CA THR A 54 4.88 17.33 6.99
C THR A 54 5.12 18.41 8.04
N ALA A 55 4.24 18.53 9.03
CA ALA A 55 4.41 19.48 10.13
C ALA A 55 5.62 19.12 11.03
N ALA A 56 5.83 17.84 11.34
CA ALA A 56 6.97 17.37 12.13
C ALA A 56 8.32 17.60 11.42
N CYS A 57 8.34 17.56 10.08
CA CYS A 57 9.51 17.85 9.25
C CYS A 57 9.70 19.35 8.93
N LYS A 58 8.78 20.25 9.32
CA LYS A 58 8.77 21.64 8.86
C LYS A 58 10.01 22.41 9.35
N GLY A 59 10.80 22.92 8.40
CA GLY A 59 12.01 23.69 8.70
C GLY A 59 13.23 22.86 9.08
N ALA A 60 13.14 21.52 9.06
CA ALA A 60 14.27 20.64 9.29
C ALA A 60 15.09 20.43 8.00
N VAL A 61 16.42 20.29 8.15
CA VAL A 61 17.31 19.89 7.05
C VAL A 61 17.48 18.38 7.07
N PHE A 62 17.17 17.71 5.95
CA PHE A 62 17.32 16.27 5.81
C PHE A 62 18.78 15.89 5.48
N SER A 63 19.64 15.86 6.51
CA SER A 63 21.07 15.55 6.37
C SER A 63 21.39 14.06 6.34
N SER A 64 20.51 13.18 6.84
CA SER A 64 20.66 11.73 6.79
C SER A 64 19.31 11.00 6.89
N LEU A 65 19.29 9.71 6.55
CA LEU A 65 18.10 8.86 6.73
C LEU A 65 17.68 8.77 8.19
N ASP A 66 18.62 8.72 9.13
CA ASP A 66 18.33 8.67 10.57
C ASP A 66 17.68 9.97 11.08
N VAL A 67 18.10 11.12 10.55
CA VAL A 67 17.47 12.42 10.83
C VAL A 67 16.03 12.42 10.32
N VAL A 68 15.79 11.97 9.08
CA VAL A 68 14.44 11.86 8.51
C VAL A 68 13.58 10.90 9.34
N LYS A 69 14.09 9.72 9.69
CA LYS A 69 13.42 8.73 10.56
C LYS A 69 13.06 9.34 11.92
N SER A 70 14.00 10.02 12.57
CA SER A 70 13.80 10.68 13.86
C SER A 70 12.71 11.76 13.81
N LEU A 71 12.59 12.50 12.71
CA LEU A 71 11.54 13.50 12.50
C LEU A 71 10.17 12.83 12.29
N ILE A 72 10.10 11.78 11.46
CA ILE A 72 8.85 11.05 11.21
C ILE A 72 8.35 10.37 12.49
N ASP A 73 9.22 9.70 13.25
CA ASP A 73 8.87 9.02 14.52
C ASP A 73 8.38 9.98 15.62
N LYS A 74 8.77 11.27 15.57
CA LYS A 74 8.26 12.30 16.48
C LYS A 74 6.84 12.76 16.15
N THR A 75 6.30 12.36 14.99
CA THR A 75 4.94 12.74 14.58
C THR A 75 3.91 12.15 15.54
N SER A 76 3.18 13.02 16.22
CA SER A 76 2.09 12.64 17.11
C SER A 76 1.01 13.73 17.19
N THR A 77 -0.18 13.38 17.67
CA THR A 77 -1.28 14.33 17.94
C THR A 77 -1.81 14.20 19.36
N SER A 78 -2.40 15.26 19.88
CA SER A 78 -3.14 15.25 21.16
C SER A 78 -4.33 14.27 21.15
N THR A 79 -4.85 13.94 19.97
CA THR A 79 -5.91 12.93 19.76
C THR A 79 -5.40 11.49 19.70
N GLY A 80 -4.11 11.25 19.93
CA GLY A 80 -3.54 9.91 20.12
C GLY A 80 -2.88 9.27 18.88
N LEU A 81 -2.77 9.97 17.75
CA LEU A 81 -1.94 9.49 16.65
C LEU A 81 -0.48 9.40 17.12
N LYS A 82 0.17 8.27 16.83
CA LYS A 82 1.62 8.09 16.94
C LYS A 82 2.12 7.40 15.68
N VAL A 83 3.25 7.88 15.14
CA VAL A 83 3.85 7.34 13.93
C VAL A 83 5.11 6.57 14.30
N VAL A 84 5.31 5.41 13.66
CA VAL A 84 6.55 4.65 13.72
C VAL A 84 6.99 4.38 12.29
N SER A 85 8.25 4.68 11.99
CA SER A 85 8.86 4.46 10.69
C SER A 85 10.00 3.44 10.77
N THR A 86 10.22 2.70 9.68
CA THR A 86 11.32 1.73 9.57
C THR A 86 11.99 1.92 8.21
N ILE A 87 13.31 2.08 8.22
CA ILE A 87 14.12 2.13 6.99
C ILE A 87 14.15 0.71 6.41
N LYS A 88 13.73 0.55 5.14
CA LYS A 88 13.84 -0.70 4.41
C LYS A 88 15.01 -0.62 3.45
N ASP A 89 16.17 -1.10 3.89
CA ASP A 89 17.32 -1.31 3.01
C ASP A 89 17.11 -2.59 2.17
N LYS A 90 16.43 -2.43 1.04
CA LYS A 90 16.16 -3.51 0.08
C LYS A 90 16.18 -2.97 -1.34
N VAL A 91 16.96 -3.62 -2.21
CA VAL A 91 16.93 -3.35 -3.65
C VAL A 91 15.66 -3.94 -4.24
N TYR A 92 14.84 -3.11 -4.89
CA TYR A 92 13.63 -3.52 -5.58
C TYR A 92 13.89 -3.57 -7.09
N ALA A 93 13.89 -4.78 -7.66
CA ALA A 93 14.05 -4.96 -9.11
C ALA A 93 12.87 -4.32 -9.88
N THR A 94 13.19 -3.49 -10.86
CA THR A 94 12.25 -2.85 -11.78
C THR A 94 11.90 -3.78 -12.95
N ALA A 95 10.86 -3.43 -13.73
CA ALA A 95 10.43 -4.17 -14.92
C ALA A 95 10.17 -5.69 -14.75
N ARG A 96 9.88 -6.15 -13.51
CA ARG A 96 9.54 -7.55 -13.24
C ARG A 96 8.29 -7.97 -14.01
N LYS A 97 8.37 -9.13 -14.69
CA LYS A 97 7.25 -9.79 -15.33
C LYS A 97 6.56 -10.72 -14.33
N VAL A 98 5.24 -10.88 -14.50
CA VAL A 98 4.48 -11.92 -13.80
C VAL A 98 4.95 -13.31 -14.26
N SER A 99 4.99 -14.30 -13.38
CA SER A 99 5.28 -15.68 -13.80
C SER A 99 4.19 -16.22 -14.73
N GLU A 100 4.60 -16.99 -15.75
CA GLU A 100 3.73 -17.41 -16.87
C GLU A 100 2.47 -18.13 -16.39
N ASN A 101 2.63 -19.07 -15.46
CA ASN A 101 1.56 -19.90 -14.92
C ASN A 101 0.75 -19.23 -13.78
N PHE A 102 1.08 -17.99 -13.37
CA PHE A 102 0.37 -17.33 -12.27
C PHE A 102 -1.11 -17.11 -12.56
N LYS A 103 -1.44 -16.69 -13.80
CA LYS A 103 -2.83 -16.37 -14.20
C LYS A 103 -3.76 -17.57 -14.07
N GLU A 104 -3.25 -18.77 -14.34
CA GLU A 104 -3.99 -20.03 -14.32
C GLU A 104 -4.12 -20.61 -12.91
N ASN A 105 -3.15 -20.33 -12.03
CA ASN A 105 -3.07 -20.91 -10.68
C ASN A 105 -3.46 -19.94 -9.55
N MET A 106 -3.98 -18.76 -9.88
CA MET A 106 -4.32 -17.70 -8.93
C MET A 106 -5.55 -18.06 -8.08
N LYS A 107 -5.32 -18.37 -6.80
CA LYS A 107 -6.38 -18.63 -5.81
C LYS A 107 -6.91 -17.31 -5.23
N LEU A 108 -7.83 -16.66 -5.95
CA LEU A 108 -8.42 -15.37 -5.55
C LEU A 108 -9.20 -15.46 -4.23
N TYR A 109 -8.62 -14.90 -3.15
CA TYR A 109 -9.36 -14.36 -1.99
C TYR A 109 -9.43 -12.82 -2.05
N LEU A 110 -9.25 -12.26 -3.25
CA LEU A 110 -9.11 -10.82 -3.49
C LEU A 110 -10.45 -10.19 -3.86
N MET A 111 -11.18 -9.66 -2.88
CA MET A 111 -12.44 -8.93 -3.11
C MET A 111 -12.18 -7.56 -3.77
N ILE A 112 -12.13 -7.53 -5.10
CA ILE A 112 -12.02 -6.30 -5.89
C ILE A 112 -13.39 -5.59 -5.90
N ILE A 113 -13.64 -4.75 -4.91
CA ILE A 113 -14.76 -3.79 -4.94
C ILE A 113 -14.38 -2.65 -5.88
N TRP A 114 -15.22 -2.33 -6.86
CA TRP A 114 -15.03 -1.15 -7.71
C TRP A 114 -16.32 -0.67 -8.38
N GLU A 115 -16.42 0.66 -8.58
CA GLU A 115 -17.51 1.47 -9.16
C GLU A 115 -18.89 0.83 -9.42
N ASN A 116 -19.93 1.45 -8.82
CA ASN A 116 -21.38 1.17 -9.00
C ASN A 116 -22.03 0.08 -8.13
N GLY A 117 -21.35 -0.38 -7.07
CA GLY A 117 -22.00 -1.08 -5.95
C GLY A 117 -22.41 -2.53 -6.21
N ILE A 118 -21.99 -3.13 -7.33
CA ILE A 118 -22.13 -4.57 -7.56
C ILE A 118 -21.01 -5.30 -6.81
N ILE A 119 -21.38 -6.31 -6.02
CA ILE A 119 -20.46 -7.21 -5.34
C ILE A 119 -20.31 -8.47 -6.20
N GLU A 120 -19.24 -8.57 -6.98
CA GLU A 120 -18.83 -9.87 -7.53
C GLU A 120 -18.03 -10.63 -6.47
N GLN A 121 -18.72 -11.54 -5.76
CA GLN A 121 -18.03 -12.61 -5.05
C GLN A 121 -17.59 -13.67 -6.06
N PHE A 122 -16.32 -13.68 -6.43
CA PHE A 122 -15.70 -14.90 -6.97
C PHE A 122 -15.44 -15.88 -5.82
N GLN A 123 -16.53 -16.47 -5.32
CA GLN A 123 -16.48 -17.81 -4.75
C GLN A 123 -16.31 -18.84 -5.88
N LYS A 124 -15.85 -20.03 -5.48
CA LYS A 124 -15.41 -21.12 -6.33
C LYS A 124 -16.54 -21.75 -7.15
#